data_AF-A0A7C9HB82-F1
#
_entry.id   AF-A0A7C9HB82-F1
#
_cell.length_a   1.000
_cell.length_b   1.000
_cell.length_c   1.000
_cell.angle_alpha   90.00
_cell.angle_beta   90.00
_cell.angle_gamma   90.00
#
_symmetry.space_group_name_H-M   'P 1'
#
loop_
_entity.id
_entity.type
_entity.pdbx_description
1 polymer ?
#
loop_
_entity_poly.entity_id
_entity_poly.type
_entity_poly.pdbx_seq_one_letter_code
_entity_poly.pdbx_strand_id
1 'polypeptide(L)'
;MTDPNDILNQIRARGDLQDTGSDEQSSSYALKPGFRALLEAKSASRPKRTLSADEQKKLAALEDIKHKLEQRQHVQNRRLQNWLTVDEYAAIDELWDEQRDLREELKDKPDAIVEYEERLRRAIFYDNRANHYRKQGKSRSAEEMRSKSVSALEDMLERYAEMIQKDLSLHSWFDRQLDWAHGGDATADLASVPRVITSSSSDAMHNKMTKREVKLSVVERAIYNLLYE
;
A
#
# COMPACT_ATOMS: atom_id res chain seq x y z
N MET A 1 -9.90 -7.01 29.45
CA MET A 1 -9.04 -7.98 28.73
C MET A 1 -9.99 -9.02 28.20
N THR A 2 -10.48 -8.83 26.99
CA THR A 2 -11.58 -9.62 26.42
C THR A 2 -10.99 -10.91 25.86
N ASP A 3 -11.56 -12.05 26.27
CA ASP A 3 -11.13 -13.39 25.87
C ASP A 3 -11.24 -13.54 24.33
N PRO A 4 -10.19 -14.01 23.62
CA PRO A 4 -10.24 -14.28 22.18
C PRO A 4 -11.42 -15.17 21.76
N ASN A 5 -11.86 -16.09 22.61
CA ASN A 5 -13.05 -16.92 22.36
C ASN A 5 -14.35 -16.11 22.37
N ASP A 6 -14.40 -15.02 23.14
CA ASP A 6 -15.58 -14.16 23.23
C ASP A 6 -15.76 -13.34 21.95
N ILE A 7 -14.64 -12.95 21.32
CA ILE A 7 -14.62 -12.29 20.01
C ILE A 7 -15.05 -13.27 18.91
N LEU A 8 -14.58 -14.53 18.96
CA LEU A 8 -14.95 -15.57 18.00
C LEU A 8 -16.45 -15.95 18.08
N ASN A 9 -17.02 -15.99 19.28
CA ASN A 9 -18.45 -16.23 19.47
C ASN A 9 -19.30 -15.07 18.92
N GLN A 10 -18.81 -13.83 19.04
CA GLN A 10 -19.48 -12.65 18.48
C GLN A 10 -19.41 -12.60 16.95
N ILE A 11 -18.36 -13.14 16.33
CA ILE A 11 -18.26 -13.24 14.86
C ILE A 11 -19.27 -14.25 14.33
N ARG A 12 -19.35 -15.44 14.95
CA ARG A 12 -20.30 -16.50 14.59
C ARG A 12 -21.76 -16.07 14.71
N ALA A 13 -22.10 -15.24 15.69
CA ALA A 13 -23.45 -14.70 15.88
C ALA A 13 -23.85 -13.60 14.87
N ARG A 14 -22.91 -12.97 14.16
CA ARG A 14 -23.18 -11.91 13.18
C ARG A 14 -23.50 -12.43 11.78
N GLY A 15 -23.03 -13.63 11.43
CA GLY A 15 -23.31 -14.27 10.14
C GLY A 15 -24.80 -14.55 9.88
N ASP A 16 -25.61 -14.63 10.94
CA ASP A 16 -27.05 -14.92 10.86
C ASP A 16 -27.94 -13.66 10.73
N LEU A 17 -27.38 -12.44 10.83
CA LEU A 17 -28.13 -11.19 10.94
C LEU A 17 -27.57 -10.09 10.02
N GLN A 18 -27.59 -10.27 8.71
CA GLN A 18 -27.38 -9.17 7.77
C GLN A 18 -28.34 -9.24 6.57
N ASP A 19 -29.57 -8.79 6.79
CA ASP A 19 -30.28 -7.95 5.82
C ASP A 19 -30.60 -6.62 6.53
N THR A 20 -30.53 -5.53 5.77
CA THR A 20 -30.74 -4.12 6.14
C THR A 20 -29.56 -3.33 6.74
N GLY A 21 -29.22 -2.22 6.05
CA GLY A 21 -28.81 -0.98 6.72
C GLY A 21 -27.33 -0.61 6.59
N SER A 22 -26.98 0.08 5.51
CA SER A 22 -25.77 0.89 5.38
C SER A 22 -25.77 2.07 6.35
N ASP A 23 -24.66 2.31 7.05
CA ASP A 23 -24.24 3.67 7.41
C ASP A 23 -22.72 3.77 7.55
N GLU A 24 -22.18 4.80 6.93
CA GLU A 24 -20.77 5.18 6.84
C GLU A 24 -20.25 5.74 8.18
N GLN A 25 -19.17 5.18 8.72
CA GLN A 25 -18.28 5.92 9.63
C GLN A 25 -16.82 5.64 9.30
N SER A 26 -16.16 6.68 8.78
CA SER A 26 -14.76 6.76 8.41
C SER A 26 -13.82 6.45 9.59
N SER A 27 -13.02 5.38 9.44
CA SER A 27 -11.92 5.06 10.35
C SER A 27 -10.65 5.82 9.95
N SER A 28 -10.10 6.57 10.91
CA SER A 28 -9.00 7.52 10.74
C SER A 28 -7.63 6.82 10.73
N TYR A 29 -7.27 6.19 9.62
CA TYR A 29 -5.87 5.84 9.35
C TYR A 29 -5.37 6.68 8.19
N ALA A 30 -4.91 7.89 8.50
CA ALA A 30 -4.30 8.76 7.50
C ALA A 30 -3.02 8.08 6.98
N LEU A 31 -3.09 7.49 5.79
CA LEU A 31 -1.94 7.04 5.02
C LEU A 31 -0.88 8.15 5.07
N LYS A 32 0.38 7.79 5.37
CA LYS A 32 1.47 8.77 5.37
C LYS A 32 1.46 9.48 4.01
N PRO A 33 1.42 10.82 3.97
CA PRO A 33 1.35 11.54 2.71
C PRO A 33 2.53 11.15 1.83
N GLY A 34 2.28 10.85 0.56
CA GLY A 34 3.33 10.59 -0.40
C GLY A 34 4.31 11.76 -0.48
N PHE A 35 5.54 11.51 -0.95
CA PHE A 35 6.62 12.50 -1.01
C PHE A 35 6.19 13.86 -1.60
N ARG A 36 5.38 13.85 -2.66
CA ARG A 36 4.85 15.08 -3.29
C ARG A 36 3.91 15.87 -2.39
N ALA A 37 3.00 15.19 -1.69
CA ALA A 37 2.11 15.82 -0.73
C ALA A 37 2.90 16.45 0.44
N LEU A 38 4.02 15.83 0.86
CA LEU A 38 4.93 16.43 1.84
C LEU A 38 5.61 17.69 1.32
N LEU A 39 6.06 17.70 0.06
CA LEU A 39 6.66 18.89 -0.56
C LEU A 39 5.63 20.03 -0.70
N GLU A 40 4.39 19.72 -1.09
CA GLU A 40 3.29 20.68 -1.20
C GLU A 40 2.90 21.27 0.16
N ALA A 41 2.78 20.44 1.19
CA ALA A 41 2.51 20.91 2.54
C ALA A 41 3.64 21.83 3.05
N LYS A 42 4.90 21.50 2.76
CA LYS A 42 6.04 22.34 3.14
C LYS A 42 6.12 23.63 2.31
N SER A 43 5.81 23.60 1.01
CA SER A 43 5.84 24.82 0.18
C SER A 43 4.78 25.83 0.60
N ALA A 44 3.62 25.38 1.07
CA ALA A 44 2.54 26.27 1.54
C ALA A 44 2.95 27.15 2.73
N SER A 45 3.95 26.73 3.51
CA SER A 45 4.41 27.45 4.72
C SER A 45 5.71 28.23 4.53
N ARG A 46 6.41 28.08 3.40
CA ARG A 46 7.74 28.66 3.17
C ARG A 46 7.72 29.77 2.12
N PRO A 47 8.42 30.89 2.35
CA PRO A 47 8.52 31.96 1.37
C PRO A 47 9.29 31.49 0.12
N LYS A 48 8.88 32.00 -1.05
CA LYS A 48 9.59 31.75 -2.31
C LYS A 48 10.83 32.63 -2.39
N ARG A 49 11.94 32.05 -2.82
CA ARG A 49 13.22 32.76 -3.04
C ARG A 49 13.20 33.54 -4.34
N THR A 50 13.86 34.69 -4.33
CA THR A 50 14.21 35.40 -5.56
C THR A 50 15.41 34.73 -6.20
N LEU A 51 15.24 34.19 -7.41
CA LEU A 51 16.28 33.42 -8.10
C LEU A 51 17.18 34.32 -8.95
N SER A 52 18.48 34.10 -8.85
CA SER A 52 19.48 34.65 -9.79
C SER A 52 19.30 34.08 -11.20
N ALA A 53 19.90 34.72 -12.21
CA ALA A 53 19.82 34.25 -13.60
C ALA A 53 20.37 32.82 -13.77
N ASP A 54 21.44 32.46 -13.04
CA ASP A 54 22.01 31.12 -13.06
C ASP A 54 21.11 30.09 -12.38
N GLU A 55 20.46 30.46 -11.27
CA GLU A 55 19.48 29.61 -10.60
C GLU A 55 18.22 29.41 -11.45
N GLN A 56 17.76 30.43 -12.18
CA GLN A 56 16.66 30.29 -13.14
C GLN A 56 17.00 29.33 -14.27
N LYS A 57 18.24 29.40 -14.79
CA LYS A 57 18.73 28.46 -15.79
C LYS A 57 18.79 27.03 -15.25
N LYS A 58 19.28 26.86 -14.02
CA LYS A 58 19.29 25.56 -13.32
C LYS A 58 17.87 25.03 -13.11
N LEU A 59 16.93 25.87 -12.67
CA LEU A 59 15.53 25.52 -12.49
C LEU A 59 14.91 24.98 -13.78
N ALA A 60 15.03 25.72 -14.89
CA ALA A 60 14.47 25.32 -16.17
C ALA A 60 15.03 23.97 -16.65
N ALA A 61 16.32 23.72 -16.43
CA ALA A 61 16.94 22.44 -16.77
C ALA A 61 16.44 21.28 -15.90
N LEU A 62 16.26 21.51 -14.60
CA LEU A 62 15.71 20.52 -13.67
C LEU A 62 14.24 20.23 -13.94
N GLU A 63 13.43 21.24 -14.31
CA GLU A 63 12.04 21.07 -14.72
C GLU A 63 11.91 20.24 -16.01
N ASP A 64 12.76 20.46 -17.02
CA ASP A 64 12.78 19.61 -18.21
C ASP A 64 13.17 18.16 -17.87
N ILE A 65 14.13 17.96 -16.96
CA ILE A 65 14.49 16.63 -16.47
C ILE A 65 13.32 15.98 -15.75
N LYS A 66 12.66 16.70 -14.84
CA LYS A 66 11.47 16.23 -14.11
C LYS A 66 10.38 15.80 -15.10
N HIS A 67 10.02 16.66 -16.04
CA HIS A 67 9.01 16.38 -17.05
C HIS A 67 9.37 15.11 -17.85
N LYS A 68 10.62 14.94 -18.27
CA LYS A 68 11.07 13.73 -18.98
C LYS A 68 10.92 12.46 -18.13
N LEU A 69 11.29 12.53 -16.86
CA LEU A 69 11.17 11.39 -15.95
C LEU A 69 9.70 11.02 -15.69
N GLU A 70 8.80 12.02 -15.56
CA GLU A 70 7.35 11.81 -15.42
C GLU A 70 6.77 11.14 -16.68
N GLN A 71 7.20 11.58 -17.86
CA GLN A 71 6.84 10.97 -19.15
C GLN A 71 7.55 9.63 -19.42
N ARG A 72 8.23 9.06 -18.41
CA ARG A 72 8.97 7.79 -18.51
C ARG A 72 10.08 7.78 -19.56
N GLN A 73 10.52 8.95 -20.01
CA GLN A 73 11.59 9.09 -20.99
C GLN A 73 12.96 8.87 -20.35
N HIS A 74 13.90 8.41 -21.17
CA HIS A 74 15.27 8.17 -20.72
C HIS A 74 16.02 9.50 -20.50
N VAL A 75 16.60 9.66 -19.31
CA VAL A 75 17.52 10.77 -18.96
C VAL A 75 18.90 10.21 -18.68
N GLN A 76 19.91 10.68 -19.42
CA GLN A 76 21.31 10.29 -19.24
C GLN A 76 21.85 10.71 -17.87
N ASN A 77 22.65 9.86 -17.23
CA ASN A 77 23.23 10.15 -15.91
C ASN A 77 24.12 11.41 -15.91
N ARG A 78 24.92 11.62 -16.97
CA ARG A 78 25.73 12.84 -17.12
C ARG A 78 24.87 14.11 -17.08
N ARG A 79 23.66 14.05 -17.61
CA ARG A 79 22.73 15.19 -17.58
C ARG A 79 22.27 15.50 -16.16
N LEU A 80 22.02 14.47 -15.33
CA LEU A 80 21.70 14.66 -13.92
C LEU A 80 22.90 15.23 -13.16
N GLN A 81 24.10 14.69 -13.37
CA GLN A 81 25.35 15.18 -12.75
C GLN A 81 25.65 16.65 -13.06
N ASN A 82 25.33 17.11 -14.28
CA ASN A 82 25.58 18.49 -14.67
C ASN A 82 24.69 19.52 -13.94
N TRP A 83 23.48 19.12 -13.52
CA TRP A 83 22.48 20.04 -12.98
C TRP A 83 22.19 19.85 -11.49
N LEU A 84 22.50 18.67 -10.96
CA LEU A 84 22.47 18.39 -9.52
C LEU A 84 23.83 18.75 -8.90
N THR A 85 23.81 19.13 -7.63
CA THR A 85 25.03 19.20 -6.82
C THR A 85 25.61 17.80 -6.59
N VAL A 86 26.87 17.73 -6.14
CA VAL A 86 27.53 16.46 -5.83
C VAL A 86 26.71 15.67 -4.81
N ASP A 87 26.25 16.33 -3.74
CA ASP A 87 25.48 15.69 -2.67
C ASP A 87 24.08 15.26 -3.15
N GLU A 88 23.40 16.09 -3.95
CA GLU A 88 22.10 15.73 -4.55
C GLU A 88 22.24 14.54 -5.50
N TYR A 89 23.32 14.48 -6.29
CA TYR A 89 23.56 13.37 -7.19
C TYR A 89 23.90 12.09 -6.42
N ALA A 90 24.74 12.17 -5.39
CA ALA A 90 25.09 11.04 -4.53
C ALA A 90 23.86 10.44 -3.83
N ALA A 91 22.91 11.29 -3.41
CA ALA A 91 21.66 10.84 -2.81
C ALA A 91 20.83 9.91 -3.72
N ILE A 92 21.02 9.94 -5.05
CA ILE A 92 20.34 8.99 -5.95
C ILE A 92 20.81 7.56 -5.69
N ASP A 93 22.12 7.36 -5.47
CA ASP A 93 22.68 6.04 -5.26
C ASP A 93 22.38 5.55 -3.84
N GLU A 94 22.47 6.42 -2.83
CA GLU A 94 22.08 6.09 -1.44
C GLU A 94 20.62 5.63 -1.36
N LEU A 95 19.68 6.44 -1.89
CA LEU A 95 18.26 6.07 -1.93
C LEU A 95 18.02 4.82 -2.78
N TRP A 96 18.82 4.58 -3.80
CA TRP A 96 18.68 3.37 -4.61
C TRP A 96 19.15 2.13 -3.85
N ASP A 97 20.21 2.22 -3.05
CA ASP A 97 20.67 1.12 -2.21
C ASP A 97 19.69 0.84 -1.07
N GLU A 98 19.11 1.87 -0.42
CA GLU A 98 17.99 1.68 0.52
C GLU A 98 16.81 0.92 -0.13
N GLN A 99 16.51 1.25 -1.39
CA GLN A 99 15.47 0.56 -2.16
C GLN A 99 15.86 -0.88 -2.53
N ARG A 100 17.15 -1.22 -2.58
CA ARG A 100 17.62 -2.59 -2.79
C ARG A 100 17.54 -3.39 -1.50
N ASP A 101 17.96 -2.81 -0.39
CA ASP A 101 17.88 -3.42 0.93
C ASP A 101 16.42 -3.71 1.28
N LEU A 102 15.53 -2.74 1.07
CA LEU A 102 14.08 -2.93 1.21
C LEU A 102 13.55 -4.09 0.34
N ARG A 103 14.10 -4.29 -0.87
CA ARG A 103 13.68 -5.40 -1.73
C ARG A 103 14.22 -6.74 -1.26
N GLU A 104 15.42 -6.78 -0.72
CA GLU A 104 16.02 -7.99 -0.15
C GLU A 104 15.32 -8.38 1.15
N GLU A 105 15.02 -7.44 2.05
CA GLU A 105 14.19 -7.66 3.23
C GLU A 105 12.81 -8.24 2.88
N LEU A 106 12.22 -7.76 1.78
CA LEU A 106 10.90 -8.21 1.33
C LEU A 106 10.93 -9.46 0.45
N LYS A 107 12.11 -10.03 0.20
CA LYS A 107 12.29 -11.26 -0.58
C LYS A 107 11.92 -12.49 0.24
N ASP A 108 12.31 -12.50 1.51
CA ASP A 108 12.04 -13.58 2.44
C ASP A 108 10.68 -13.37 3.10
N LYS A 109 9.62 -13.67 2.35
CA LYS A 109 8.24 -13.60 2.85
C LYS A 109 8.06 -14.58 4.02
N PRO A 110 7.63 -14.12 5.21
CA PRO A 110 7.40 -15.00 6.35
C PRO A 110 6.39 -16.10 6.04
N ASP A 111 6.61 -17.32 6.56
CA ASP A 111 5.71 -18.47 6.34
C ASP A 111 4.26 -18.15 6.72
N ALA A 112 4.04 -17.36 7.77
CA ALA A 112 2.70 -16.94 8.17
C ALA A 112 1.99 -16.08 7.11
N ILE A 113 2.73 -15.27 6.34
CA ILE A 113 2.19 -14.48 5.23
C ILE A 113 1.90 -15.38 4.02
N VAL A 114 2.77 -16.35 3.73
CA VAL A 114 2.52 -17.37 2.69
C VAL A 114 1.24 -18.14 3.01
N GLU A 115 1.12 -18.58 4.26
CA GLU A 115 -0.02 -19.29 4.80
C GLU A 115 -1.33 -18.48 4.68
N TYR A 116 -1.28 -17.17 4.96
CA TYR A 116 -2.41 -16.25 4.77
C TYR A 116 -2.82 -16.16 3.29
N GLU A 117 -1.88 -15.98 2.37
CA GLU A 117 -2.18 -15.90 0.93
C GLU A 117 -2.85 -17.18 0.41
N GLU A 118 -2.42 -18.36 0.87
CA GLU A 118 -3.02 -19.63 0.49
C GLU A 118 -4.48 -19.75 0.92
N ARG A 119 -4.80 -19.32 2.15
CA ARG A 119 -6.17 -19.26 2.64
C ARG A 119 -7.01 -18.28 1.83
N LEU A 120 -6.49 -17.09 1.55
CA LEU A 120 -7.16 -16.10 0.74
C LEU A 120 -7.43 -16.60 -0.69
N ARG A 121 -6.46 -17.29 -1.32
CA ARG A 121 -6.64 -17.93 -2.63
C ARG A 121 -7.75 -18.97 -2.60
N ARG A 122 -7.87 -19.74 -1.52
CA ARG A 122 -8.94 -20.74 -1.35
C ARG A 122 -10.32 -20.09 -1.26
N ALA A 123 -10.47 -19.03 -0.47
CA ALA A 123 -11.70 -18.25 -0.41
C ALA A 123 -12.10 -17.68 -1.78
N ILE A 124 -11.15 -17.01 -2.47
CA ILE A 124 -11.36 -16.47 -3.82
C ILE A 124 -11.78 -17.56 -4.81
N PHE A 125 -11.19 -18.76 -4.72
CA PHE A 125 -11.57 -19.88 -5.57
C PHE A 125 -13.04 -20.26 -5.37
N TYR A 126 -13.50 -20.37 -4.12
CA TYR A 126 -14.90 -20.69 -3.82
C TYR A 126 -15.86 -19.59 -4.28
N ASP A 127 -15.54 -18.32 -4.07
CA ASP A 127 -16.36 -17.20 -4.56
C ASP A 127 -16.46 -17.19 -6.10
N ASN A 128 -15.32 -17.35 -6.79
CA ASN A 128 -15.29 -17.46 -8.25
C ASN A 128 -16.13 -18.65 -8.75
N ARG A 129 -16.08 -19.78 -8.02
CA ARG A 129 -16.88 -20.96 -8.34
C ARG A 129 -18.38 -20.72 -8.11
N ALA A 130 -18.75 -20.00 -7.04
CA ALA A 130 -20.11 -19.57 -6.78
C ALA A 130 -20.64 -18.68 -7.92
N ASN A 131 -19.85 -17.66 -8.31
CA ASN A 131 -20.16 -16.77 -9.43
C ASN A 131 -20.32 -17.53 -10.75
N HIS A 132 -19.49 -18.55 -10.99
CA HIS A 132 -19.61 -19.42 -12.16
C HIS A 132 -20.94 -20.20 -12.17
N TYR A 133 -21.34 -20.83 -11.06
CA TYR A 133 -22.62 -21.54 -10.96
C TYR A 133 -23.82 -20.60 -11.07
N ARG A 134 -23.74 -19.40 -10.50
CA ARG A 134 -24.77 -18.36 -10.63
C ARG A 134 -25.01 -18.00 -12.10
N LYS A 135 -23.94 -17.81 -12.88
CA LYS A 135 -24.02 -17.54 -14.33
C LYS A 135 -24.66 -18.69 -15.12
N GLN A 136 -24.61 -19.92 -14.60
CA GLN A 136 -25.27 -21.10 -15.18
C GLN A 136 -26.70 -21.32 -14.69
N GLY A 137 -27.25 -20.45 -13.83
CA GLY A 137 -28.58 -20.62 -13.23
C GLY A 137 -28.64 -21.72 -12.16
N LYS A 138 -27.50 -22.20 -11.65
CA LYS A 138 -27.42 -23.27 -10.65
C LYS A 138 -27.37 -22.68 -9.23
N SER A 139 -28.49 -22.13 -8.76
CA SER A 139 -28.56 -21.38 -7.50
C SER A 139 -28.10 -22.17 -6.27
N ARG A 140 -28.51 -23.44 -6.14
CA ARG A 140 -28.11 -24.28 -4.99
C ARG A 140 -26.60 -24.49 -4.90
N SER A 141 -25.97 -24.87 -6.02
CA SER A 141 -24.51 -25.04 -6.07
C SER A 141 -23.75 -23.72 -5.92
N ALA A 142 -24.34 -22.60 -6.34
CA ALA A 142 -23.77 -21.28 -6.10
C ALA A 142 -23.77 -20.94 -4.60
N GLU A 143 -24.87 -21.20 -3.91
CA GLU A 143 -25.00 -20.95 -2.47
C GLU A 143 -24.03 -21.83 -1.66
N GLU A 144 -23.95 -23.13 -1.96
CA GLU A 144 -22.99 -24.03 -1.31
C GLU A 144 -21.54 -23.56 -1.46
N MET A 145 -21.17 -23.01 -2.63
CA MET A 145 -19.83 -22.47 -2.85
C MET A 145 -19.63 -21.13 -2.14
N ARG A 146 -20.67 -20.28 -2.08
CA ARG A 146 -20.64 -19.02 -1.33
C ARG A 146 -20.43 -19.28 0.17
N SER A 147 -21.17 -20.22 0.75
CA SER A 147 -21.00 -20.67 2.14
C SER A 147 -19.55 -21.13 2.40
N LYS A 148 -18.96 -21.94 1.51
CA LYS A 148 -17.55 -22.35 1.61
C LYS A 148 -16.57 -21.19 1.52
N SER A 149 -16.86 -20.19 0.69
CA SER A 149 -16.06 -18.97 0.63
C SER A 149 -16.09 -18.23 1.95
N VAL A 150 -17.27 -18.04 2.53
CA VAL A 150 -17.45 -17.35 3.83
C VAL A 150 -16.70 -18.10 4.93
N SER A 151 -16.89 -19.41 5.07
CA SER A 151 -16.15 -20.20 6.08
C SER A 151 -14.63 -20.11 5.89
N ALA A 152 -14.14 -20.15 4.66
CA ALA A 152 -12.70 -20.00 4.39
C ALA A 152 -12.17 -18.59 4.75
N LEU A 153 -13.03 -17.55 4.67
CA LEU A 153 -12.68 -16.20 5.10
C LEU A 153 -12.69 -16.05 6.62
N GLU A 154 -13.65 -16.67 7.31
CA GLU A 154 -13.69 -16.71 8.78
C GLU A 154 -12.43 -17.40 9.33
N ASP A 155 -12.10 -18.59 8.83
CA ASP A 155 -10.87 -19.33 9.19
C ASP A 155 -9.60 -18.51 8.94
N MET A 156 -9.61 -17.71 7.85
CA MET A 156 -8.49 -16.84 7.50
C MET A 156 -8.38 -15.64 8.44
N LEU A 157 -9.51 -15.01 8.82
CA LEU A 157 -9.53 -13.89 9.75
C LEU A 157 -9.08 -14.32 11.14
N GLU A 158 -9.50 -15.49 11.61
CA GLU A 158 -9.02 -16.08 12.86
C GLU A 158 -7.49 -16.26 12.81
N ARG A 159 -6.97 -16.88 11.74
CA ARG A 159 -5.52 -17.05 11.56
C ARG A 159 -4.77 -15.71 11.48
N TYR A 160 -5.38 -14.70 10.86
CA TYR A 160 -4.84 -13.35 10.77
C TYR A 160 -4.77 -12.67 12.15
N ALA A 161 -5.79 -12.79 12.99
CA ALA A 161 -5.74 -12.29 14.36
C ALA A 161 -4.60 -12.95 15.16
N GLU A 162 -4.49 -14.28 15.08
CA GLU A 162 -3.44 -15.03 15.77
C GLU A 162 -2.02 -14.65 15.33
N MET A 163 -1.78 -14.57 14.00
CA MET A 163 -0.44 -14.26 13.49
C MET A 163 -0.01 -12.85 13.89
N ILE A 164 -0.92 -11.88 13.84
CA ILE A 164 -0.65 -10.50 14.21
C ILE A 164 -0.40 -10.37 15.71
N GLN A 165 -1.20 -11.04 16.54
CA GLN A 165 -0.99 -11.02 17.99
C GLN A 165 0.36 -11.61 18.39
N LYS A 166 0.82 -12.64 17.67
CA LYS A 166 2.12 -13.28 17.90
C LYS A 166 3.28 -12.41 17.45
N ASP A 167 3.15 -11.75 16.30
CA ASP A 167 4.18 -10.91 15.72
C ASP A 167 3.57 -9.68 15.04
N LEU A 168 3.61 -8.56 15.76
CA LEU A 168 3.10 -7.27 15.28
C LEU A 168 3.88 -6.75 14.07
N SER A 169 5.11 -7.23 13.81
CA SER A 169 5.88 -6.80 12.63
C SER A 169 5.21 -7.26 11.33
N LEU A 170 4.40 -8.32 11.37
CA LEU A 170 3.68 -8.83 10.21
C LEU A 170 2.66 -7.84 9.65
N HIS A 171 2.22 -6.84 10.42
CA HIS A 171 1.38 -5.76 9.91
C HIS A 171 2.00 -5.03 8.72
N SER A 172 3.33 -4.94 8.63
CA SER A 172 3.97 -4.25 7.51
C SER A 172 3.75 -4.93 6.16
N TRP A 173 3.37 -6.21 6.17
CA TRP A 173 3.15 -7.01 4.97
C TRP A 173 1.74 -6.88 4.40
N PHE A 174 0.83 -6.12 5.04
CA PHE A 174 -0.55 -5.92 4.59
C PHE A 174 -0.82 -4.46 4.19
N ASP A 175 -1.72 -4.27 3.23
CA ASP A 175 -2.13 -2.95 2.74
C ASP A 175 -2.95 -2.12 3.74
N ARG A 176 -3.63 -2.79 4.68
CA ARG A 176 -4.39 -2.19 5.77
C ARG A 176 -4.41 -3.08 7.01
N GLN A 177 -4.76 -2.49 8.13
CA GLN A 177 -5.05 -3.20 9.38
C GLN A 177 -6.56 -3.34 9.55
N LEU A 178 -6.99 -4.39 10.26
CA LEU A 178 -8.40 -4.57 10.59
C LEU A 178 -8.71 -3.96 11.95
N ASP A 179 -9.83 -3.27 12.01
CA ASP A 179 -10.52 -2.90 13.23
C ASP A 179 -11.42 -4.05 13.70
N TRP A 180 -11.02 -4.63 14.83
CA TRP A 180 -11.75 -5.71 15.49
C TRP A 180 -12.87 -5.23 16.42
N ALA A 181 -13.04 -3.90 16.56
CA ALA A 181 -14.11 -3.35 17.37
C ALA A 181 -15.50 -3.68 16.80
N HIS A 182 -16.52 -3.43 17.61
CA HIS A 182 -17.90 -3.59 17.17
C HIS A 182 -18.23 -2.58 16.06
N GLY A 183 -18.68 -3.07 14.90
CA GLY A 183 -18.89 -2.25 13.70
C GLY A 183 -17.62 -1.99 12.87
N GLY A 184 -16.49 -2.60 13.24
CA GLY A 184 -15.25 -2.54 12.47
C GLY A 184 -15.28 -3.35 11.17
N ASP A 185 -14.18 -3.33 10.43
CA ASP A 185 -14.03 -3.88 9.09
C ASP A 185 -13.59 -5.36 9.07
N ALA A 186 -13.46 -6.01 10.22
CA ALA A 186 -13.15 -7.45 10.33
C ALA A 186 -14.35 -8.36 9.97
N THR A 187 -14.87 -8.23 8.74
CA THR A 187 -15.97 -9.05 8.21
C THR A 187 -15.48 -10.11 7.24
N ALA A 188 -16.17 -11.26 7.20
CA ALA A 188 -15.88 -12.39 6.30
C ALA A 188 -16.31 -12.10 4.84
N ASP A 189 -15.82 -10.98 4.31
CA ASP A 189 -16.03 -10.54 2.93
C ASP A 189 -14.70 -10.26 2.22
N LEU A 190 -14.66 -10.56 0.92
CA LEU A 190 -13.46 -10.39 0.11
C LEU A 190 -13.06 -8.91 -0.06
N ALA A 191 -14.00 -7.97 0.03
CA ALA A 191 -13.66 -6.55 -0.05
C ALA A 191 -13.04 -6.04 1.26
N SER A 192 -13.43 -6.60 2.39
CA SER A 192 -12.98 -6.14 3.72
C SER A 192 -11.58 -6.65 4.09
N VAL A 193 -11.22 -7.86 3.67
CA VAL A 193 -9.99 -8.52 4.14
C VAL A 193 -8.68 -7.90 3.62
N PRO A 194 -7.64 -7.71 4.47
CA PRO A 194 -6.37 -7.13 4.07
C PRO A 194 -5.70 -7.90 2.93
N ARG A 195 -5.00 -7.20 2.05
CA ARG A 195 -4.22 -7.81 0.98
C ARG A 195 -2.75 -7.79 1.33
N VAL A 196 -2.07 -8.91 1.08
CA VAL A 196 -0.62 -8.97 1.22
C VAL A 196 0.01 -8.07 0.17
N ILE A 197 0.89 -7.20 0.64
CA ILE A 197 1.71 -6.35 -0.20
C ILE A 197 2.72 -7.24 -0.92
N THR A 198 2.43 -7.56 -2.18
CA THR A 198 3.40 -8.23 -3.04
C THR A 198 4.35 -7.20 -3.66
N SER A 199 5.48 -7.67 -4.20
CA SER A 199 6.43 -6.85 -4.95
C SER A 199 5.84 -6.11 -6.16
N SER A 200 4.62 -6.47 -6.60
CA SER A 200 3.91 -5.87 -7.74
C SER A 200 2.74 -4.96 -7.35
N SER A 201 2.39 -4.83 -6.07
CA SER A 201 1.34 -3.91 -5.62
C SER A 201 1.82 -2.46 -5.72
N SER A 202 1.08 -1.60 -6.42
CA SER A 202 1.34 -0.16 -6.46
C SER A 202 1.10 0.54 -5.12
N ASP A 203 0.33 -0.10 -4.22
CA ASP A 203 -0.07 0.39 -2.90
C ASP A 203 0.69 -0.32 -1.76
N ALA A 204 1.88 -0.83 -2.06
CA ALA A 204 2.77 -1.32 -1.03
C ALA A 204 3.06 -0.22 0.00
N MET A 205 2.72 -0.45 1.28
CA MET A 205 3.06 0.45 2.40
C MET A 205 4.58 0.71 2.49
N HIS A 206 5.38 -0.18 1.92
CA HIS A 206 6.77 0.04 1.59
C HIS A 206 6.82 0.93 0.33
N ASN A 207 7.23 2.20 0.49
CA ASN A 207 7.48 3.19 -0.59
C ASN A 207 8.50 2.67 -1.63
N LYS A 208 8.13 1.64 -2.40
CA LYS A 208 8.99 1.02 -3.40
C LYS A 208 9.04 1.95 -4.59
N MET A 209 10.24 2.43 -4.87
CA MET A 209 10.51 3.34 -5.97
C MET A 209 11.37 2.64 -6.99
N THR A 210 10.98 2.72 -8.26
CA THR A 210 11.86 2.40 -9.37
C THR A 210 13.07 3.34 -9.38
N LYS A 211 14.18 2.94 -10.02
CA LYS A 211 15.35 3.83 -10.15
C LYS A 211 15.01 5.17 -10.82
N ARG A 212 13.99 5.19 -11.68
CA ARG A 212 13.46 6.42 -12.28
C ARG A 212 12.74 7.30 -11.26
N GLU A 213 11.88 6.72 -10.42
CA GLU A 213 11.19 7.46 -9.35
C GLU A 213 12.17 8.00 -8.33
N VAL A 214 13.23 7.26 -7.98
CA VAL A 214 14.31 7.77 -7.12
C VAL A 214 14.99 8.99 -7.73
N LYS A 215 15.32 8.94 -9.04
CA LYS A 215 15.85 10.11 -9.75
C LYS A 215 14.87 11.28 -9.73
N LEU A 216 13.58 11.00 -9.93
CA LEU A 216 12.52 12.00 -9.94
C LEU A 216 12.37 12.68 -8.58
N SER A 217 12.37 11.93 -7.48
CA SER A 217 12.25 12.50 -6.13
C SER A 217 13.44 13.39 -5.77
N VAL A 218 14.65 13.00 -6.17
CA VAL A 218 15.85 13.83 -5.98
C VAL A 218 15.75 15.12 -6.78
N VAL A 219 15.32 15.07 -8.04
CA VAL A 219 15.13 16.26 -8.88
C VAL A 219 14.04 17.17 -8.31
N GLU A 220 12.91 16.61 -7.87
CA GLU A 220 11.84 17.35 -7.20
C GLU A 220 12.33 18.03 -5.91
N ARG A 221 13.17 17.35 -5.12
CA ARG A 221 13.81 17.92 -3.93
C ARG A 221 14.77 19.06 -4.28
N ALA A 222 15.57 18.90 -5.33
CA ALA A 222 16.50 19.93 -5.80
C ALA A 222 15.75 21.18 -6.28
N ILE A 223 14.66 21.01 -7.04
CA ILE A 223 13.76 22.11 -7.44
C ILE A 223 13.18 22.79 -6.21
N TYR A 224 12.68 22.02 -5.24
CA TYR A 224 12.11 22.54 -4.01
C TYR A 224 13.12 23.39 -3.22
N ASN A 225 14.33 22.88 -2.98
CA ASN A 225 15.39 23.59 -2.25
C ASN A 225 15.86 24.88 -2.97
N LEU A 226 15.71 24.92 -4.29
CA LEU A 226 16.02 26.10 -5.08
C LEU A 226 14.92 27.15 -4.98
N LEU A 227 13.65 26.73 -4.99
CA LEU A 227 12.49 27.62 -4.97
C LEU A 227 12.13 28.19 -3.58
N TYR A 228 12.42 27.46 -2.51
CA TYR A 228 11.96 27.79 -1.15
C TYR A 228 13.13 27.92 -0.17
N GLU A 229 12.99 28.81 0.81
CA GLU A 229 13.89 28.90 1.98
C GLU A 229 13.65 27.75 2.97
#